data_AF-S0ANK1-F1
#
_entry.id   AF-S0ANK1-F1
#
_cell.length_a   1.000
_cell.length_b   1.000
_cell.length_c   1.000
_cell.angle_alpha   90.00
_cell.angle_beta   90.00
_cell.angle_gamma   90.00
#
_symmetry.space_group_name_H-M   'P 1'
#
loop_
_entity.id
_entity.type
_entity.pdbx_description
1 polymer ?
#
loop_
_entity_poly.entity_id
_entity_poly.type
_entity_poly.pdbx_seq_one_letter_code
_entity_poly.pdbx_strand_id
1 'polypeptide(L)'
;MLEIKNYITKKYEQGNDNIETLISLMNTFVSEIYGSSVAVDPDSIENIEKLHAYIDVFQQKILGNTLLIRKFSHIFYISAEQVNGRANFTGPDRKTAIKLLEDVKSSLTAAGEAKLLESIASNLSRIGEVQMSLTPVMEILRELVEKKRLILVSDKKSDAKRLKYFNEVGDLAIFSYEYKYGACIIEPGPEFDAVASEGIENLLSYVMSHRILYISGISSLKPYLRTAYSYYSLCSLAGHMMEISSEDLRKEYGELYGREPDKLKFKNYIESLYNSNVFTNIDTKINGDKTIFENFIKD
;
A
#
# COMPACT_ATOMS: atom_id res chain seq x y z
N MET A 1 -19.51 4.13 -6.39
CA MET A 1 -20.34 3.97 -5.19
C MET A 1 -20.76 2.50 -5.13
N LEU A 2 -20.31 1.73 -4.14
CA LEU A 2 -20.69 0.32 -3.99
C LEU A 2 -22.13 0.23 -3.46
N GLU A 3 -22.94 -0.64 -4.05
CA GLU A 3 -24.33 -0.85 -3.63
C GLU A 3 -24.36 -1.62 -2.30
N ILE A 4 -24.71 -0.94 -1.20
CA ILE A 4 -24.80 -1.53 0.14
C ILE A 4 -26.12 -2.31 0.22
N LYS A 5 -26.03 -3.64 0.45
CA LYS A 5 -27.20 -4.53 0.40
C LYS A 5 -27.95 -4.68 1.72
N ASN A 6 -27.29 -4.39 2.84
CA ASN A 6 -27.85 -4.60 4.17
C ASN A 6 -27.68 -3.35 5.04
N TYR A 7 -28.78 -2.84 5.55
CA TYR A 7 -28.81 -1.71 6.47
C TYR A 7 -29.40 -2.12 7.82
N ILE A 8 -28.90 -1.51 8.89
CA ILE A 8 -29.48 -1.55 10.23
C ILE A 8 -30.06 -0.19 10.57
N THR A 9 -31.25 -0.18 11.18
CA THR A 9 -31.90 1.03 11.68
C THR A 9 -32.14 0.92 13.18
N LYS A 10 -31.74 1.94 13.95
CA LYS A 10 -32.05 2.05 15.38
C LYS A 10 -32.76 3.38 15.67
N LYS A 11 -33.62 3.36 16.69
CA LYS A 11 -34.41 4.50 17.12
C LYS A 11 -33.91 4.98 18.48
N TYR A 12 -33.80 6.29 18.65
CA TYR A 12 -33.42 6.94 19.89
C TYR A 12 -34.48 7.97 20.29
N GLU A 13 -34.79 8.03 21.58
CA GLU A 13 -35.64 9.10 22.10
C GLU A 13 -34.84 10.39 22.11
N GLN A 14 -35.40 11.44 21.51
CA GLN A 14 -34.76 12.74 21.41
C GLN A 14 -35.45 13.69 22.40
N GLY A 15 -34.71 14.10 23.44
CA GLY A 15 -35.25 15.00 24.46
C GLY A 15 -35.42 16.45 23.97
N ASN A 16 -34.59 16.89 23.01
CA ASN A 16 -34.58 18.24 22.42
C ASN A 16 -34.13 18.20 20.93
N ASP A 17 -34.68 19.08 20.09
CA ASP A 17 -34.37 19.20 18.64
C ASP A 17 -33.06 19.96 18.34
N ASN A 18 -32.00 19.72 19.11
CA ASN A 18 -30.68 20.31 18.87
C ASN A 18 -29.80 19.37 18.00
N ILE A 19 -29.12 19.94 17.00
CA ILE A 19 -28.16 19.24 16.13
C ILE A 19 -27.04 18.56 16.93
N GLU A 20 -26.58 19.16 18.03
CA GLU A 20 -25.56 18.56 18.90
C GLU A 20 -26.06 17.29 19.60
N THR A 21 -27.35 17.28 19.99
CA THR A 21 -27.99 16.09 20.55
C THR A 21 -28.08 14.99 19.51
N LEU A 22 -28.38 15.34 18.26
CA LEU A 22 -28.48 14.37 17.17
C LEU A 22 -27.10 13.81 16.77
N ILE A 23 -26.04 14.63 16.76
CA ILE A 23 -24.65 14.19 16.57
C ILE A 23 -24.22 13.26 17.72
N SER A 24 -24.58 13.58 18.96
CA SER A 24 -24.27 12.73 20.12
C SER A 24 -24.97 11.37 20.03
N LEU A 25 -26.25 11.34 19.66
CA LEU A 25 -27.01 10.11 19.44
C LEU A 25 -26.46 9.31 18.25
N MET A 26 -26.00 9.99 17.20
CA MET A 26 -25.36 9.33 16.05
C MET A 26 -24.02 8.69 16.43
N ASN A 27 -23.18 9.37 17.21
CA ASN A 27 -21.96 8.79 17.76
C ASN A 27 -22.26 7.61 18.70
N THR A 28 -23.36 7.68 19.46
CA THR A 28 -23.84 6.55 20.28
C THR A 28 -24.20 5.35 19.40
N PHE A 29 -24.97 5.58 18.33
CA PHE A 29 -25.29 4.55 17.34
C PHE A 29 -24.04 3.93 16.72
N VAL A 30 -23.09 4.76 16.28
CA VAL A 30 -21.80 4.32 15.71
C VAL A 30 -21.04 3.45 16.70
N SER A 31 -20.88 3.90 17.94
CA SER A 31 -20.15 3.16 18.98
C SER A 31 -20.83 1.84 19.32
N GLU A 32 -22.16 1.79 19.36
CA GLU A 32 -22.91 0.56 19.64
C GLU A 32 -22.81 -0.49 18.52
N ILE A 33 -22.81 -0.04 17.26
CA ILE A 33 -22.84 -0.96 16.11
C ILE A 33 -21.43 -1.33 15.63
N TYR A 34 -20.51 -0.36 15.57
CA TYR A 34 -19.20 -0.52 14.95
C TYR A 34 -18.03 -0.47 15.94
N GLY A 35 -18.24 0.08 17.15
CA GLY A 35 -17.23 0.19 18.19
C GLY A 35 -16.51 1.55 18.22
N SER A 36 -15.55 1.69 19.12
CA SER A 36 -14.90 2.97 19.45
C SER A 36 -13.84 3.46 18.44
N SER A 37 -13.49 2.64 17.44
CA SER A 37 -12.50 2.98 16.40
C SER A 37 -13.13 3.70 15.20
N VAL A 38 -14.35 4.17 15.36
CA VAL A 38 -15.19 4.77 14.33
C VAL A 38 -15.89 5.97 14.94
N ALA A 39 -15.95 7.10 14.23
CA ALA A 39 -16.71 8.27 14.66
C ALA A 39 -17.34 8.98 13.47
N VAL A 40 -18.33 9.80 13.78
CA VAL A 40 -18.92 10.73 12.81
C VAL A 40 -17.90 11.84 12.54
N ASP A 41 -17.65 12.15 11.27
CA ASP A 41 -16.90 13.37 10.93
C ASP A 41 -17.83 14.58 11.02
N PRO A 42 -17.63 15.49 11.98
CA PRO A 42 -18.51 16.64 12.17
C PRO A 42 -18.52 17.59 10.97
N ASP A 43 -17.39 17.70 10.26
CA ASP A 43 -17.24 18.62 9.11
C ASP A 43 -17.98 18.11 7.86
N SER A 44 -18.43 16.87 7.90
CA SER A 44 -19.02 16.14 6.78
C SER A 44 -20.55 16.09 6.84
N ILE A 45 -21.17 16.74 7.83
CA ILE A 45 -22.61 16.68 8.09
C ILE A 45 -23.36 17.60 7.12
N GLU A 46 -24.20 17.02 6.27
CA GLU A 46 -25.06 17.74 5.34
C GLU A 46 -26.47 17.96 5.94
N ASN A 47 -26.95 19.20 5.91
CA ASN A 47 -28.31 19.58 6.32
C ASN A 47 -29.29 19.48 5.15
N ILE A 48 -29.95 18.33 5.00
CA ILE A 48 -31.16 18.17 4.17
C ILE A 48 -32.27 17.64 5.10
N GLU A 49 -33.55 17.61 4.68
CA GLU A 49 -34.68 16.95 5.39
C GLU A 49 -34.32 15.59 6.03
N LYS A 50 -33.25 14.95 5.53
CA LYS A 50 -32.51 13.85 6.16
C LYS A 50 -31.05 14.28 6.35
N LEU A 51 -30.52 14.12 7.56
CA LEU A 51 -29.11 14.37 7.85
C LEU A 51 -28.28 13.22 7.32
N HIS A 52 -27.22 13.54 6.59
CA HIS A 52 -26.22 12.58 6.14
C HIS A 52 -24.89 12.95 6.79
N ALA A 53 -24.24 11.99 7.41
CA ALA A 53 -22.92 12.19 7.96
C ALA A 53 -21.98 11.09 7.48
N TYR A 54 -20.77 11.49 7.08
CA TYR A 54 -19.74 10.53 6.76
C TYR A 54 -19.12 9.97 8.03
N ILE A 55 -18.74 8.71 7.93
CA ILE A 55 -18.11 7.98 9.00
C ILE A 55 -16.63 7.87 8.72
N ASP A 56 -15.88 8.51 9.61
CA ASP A 56 -14.45 8.38 9.70
C ASP A 56 -14.09 7.20 10.58
N VAL A 57 -13.01 6.53 10.17
CA VAL A 57 -12.52 5.37 10.89
C VAL A 57 -11.10 5.70 11.30
N PHE A 58 -10.77 5.39 12.54
CA PHE A 58 -9.43 5.58 13.05
C PHE A 58 -8.95 4.33 13.73
N GLN A 59 -7.75 3.90 13.38
CA GLN A 59 -7.04 2.88 14.13
C GLN A 59 -6.06 3.58 15.06
N GLN A 60 -6.29 3.45 16.36
CA GLN A 60 -5.35 3.90 17.37
C GLN A 60 -4.42 2.76 17.79
N LYS A 61 -3.15 3.09 18.00
CA LYS A 61 -2.14 2.18 18.52
C LYS A 61 -1.19 2.94 19.43
N ILE A 62 -0.76 2.30 20.51
CA ILE A 62 0.29 2.82 21.39
C ILE A 62 1.58 2.07 21.06
N LEU A 63 2.61 2.79 20.64
CA LEU A 63 3.95 2.26 20.40
C LEU A 63 4.94 2.96 21.35
N GLY A 64 5.42 2.22 22.36
CA GLY A 64 6.15 2.81 23.47
C GLY A 64 5.28 3.85 24.20
N ASN A 65 5.70 5.11 24.18
CA ASN A 65 4.96 6.24 24.77
C ASN A 65 4.24 7.11 23.72
N THR A 66 4.14 6.65 22.47
CA THR A 66 3.55 7.42 21.36
C THR A 66 2.17 6.85 21.01
N LEU A 67 1.14 7.69 21.07
CA LEU A 67 -0.19 7.38 20.52
C LEU A 67 -0.18 7.68 19.02
N LEU A 68 -0.36 6.64 18.22
CA LEU A 68 -0.47 6.71 16.77
C LEU A 68 -1.95 6.60 16.39
N ILE A 69 -2.44 7.56 15.61
CA ILE A 69 -3.83 7.58 15.11
C ILE A 69 -3.77 7.52 13.59
N ARG A 70 -4.19 6.39 13.03
CA ARG A 70 -4.36 6.22 11.58
C ARG A 70 -5.80 6.55 11.22
N LYS A 71 -6.03 7.77 10.72
CA LYS A 71 -7.33 8.17 10.16
C LYS A 71 -7.47 7.59 8.76
N PHE A 72 -8.50 6.79 8.55
CA PHE A 72 -9.00 6.42 7.25
C PHE A 72 -10.05 7.46 6.85
N SER A 73 -10.03 7.88 5.58
CA SER A 73 -11.05 8.79 5.03
C SER A 73 -12.46 8.23 5.17
N HIS A 74 -13.47 9.03 4.85
CA HIS A 74 -14.88 8.64 4.84
C HIS A 74 -15.12 7.27 4.17
N ILE A 75 -15.68 6.31 4.92
CA ILE A 75 -15.86 4.94 4.42
C ILE A 75 -17.30 4.66 4.00
N PHE A 76 -18.27 5.16 4.75
CA PHE A 76 -19.69 5.06 4.45
C PHE A 76 -20.44 6.22 5.12
N TYR A 77 -21.70 6.42 4.75
CA TYR A 77 -22.56 7.42 5.38
C TYR A 77 -23.57 6.77 6.32
N ILE A 78 -24.01 7.53 7.31
CA ILE A 78 -25.18 7.23 8.14
C ILE A 78 -26.24 8.29 7.82
N SER A 79 -27.46 7.83 7.56
CA SER A 79 -28.62 8.71 7.41
C SER A 79 -29.35 8.81 8.75
N ALA A 80 -29.73 10.02 9.14
CA ALA A 80 -30.62 10.24 10.27
C ALA A 80 -31.93 10.88 9.79
N GLU A 81 -33.05 10.30 10.21
CA GLU A 81 -34.40 10.80 9.96
C GLU A 81 -35.10 11.08 11.28
N GLN A 82 -35.77 12.23 11.38
CA GLN A 82 -36.62 12.54 12.53
C GLN A 82 -38.06 12.12 12.22
N VAL A 83 -38.63 11.28 13.08
CA VAL A 83 -40.02 10.82 12.96
C VAL A 83 -40.68 10.87 14.34
N ASN A 84 -41.67 11.75 14.50
CA ASN A 84 -42.49 11.87 15.72
C ASN A 84 -41.66 12.05 17.02
N GLY A 85 -40.70 12.98 17.02
CA GLY A 85 -39.84 13.26 18.20
C GLY A 85 -38.80 12.17 18.49
N ARG A 86 -38.53 11.28 17.53
CA ARG A 86 -37.49 10.24 17.62
C ARG A 86 -36.51 10.37 16.46
N ALA A 87 -35.23 10.16 16.74
CA ALA A 87 -34.20 10.06 15.73
C ALA A 87 -34.04 8.60 15.30
N ASN A 88 -34.20 8.32 14.01
CA ASN A 88 -33.92 7.04 13.38
C ASN A 88 -32.57 7.15 12.66
N PHE A 89 -31.58 6.33 13.04
CA PHE A 89 -30.30 6.25 12.34
C PHE A 89 -30.24 4.99 11.52
N THR A 90 -29.86 5.11 10.26
CA THR A 90 -29.72 4.02 9.29
C THR A 90 -28.30 4.01 8.71
N GLY A 91 -27.63 2.87 8.82
CA GLY A 91 -26.28 2.66 8.29
C GLY A 91 -26.07 1.19 7.88
N PRO A 92 -24.94 0.84 7.26
CA PRO A 92 -24.64 -0.55 6.91
C PRO A 92 -24.64 -1.45 8.14
N ASP A 93 -25.05 -2.71 8.01
CA ASP A 93 -24.88 -3.66 9.12
C ASP A 93 -23.39 -3.82 9.51
N ARG A 94 -23.12 -4.33 10.72
CA ARG A 94 -21.74 -4.46 11.24
C ARG A 94 -20.82 -5.25 10.31
N LYS A 95 -21.34 -6.31 9.67
CA LYS A 95 -20.54 -7.18 8.78
C LYS A 95 -20.15 -6.45 7.49
N THR A 96 -21.10 -5.71 6.93
CA THR A 96 -20.92 -4.89 5.73
C THR A 96 -19.95 -3.75 6.01
N ALA A 97 -20.13 -3.07 7.15
CA ALA A 97 -19.22 -2.03 7.59
C ALA A 97 -17.79 -2.57 7.71
N ILE A 98 -17.56 -3.66 8.48
CA ILE A 98 -16.22 -4.28 8.62
C ILE A 98 -15.59 -4.60 7.26
N LYS A 99 -16.37 -5.15 6.32
CA LYS A 99 -15.85 -5.44 4.98
C LYS A 99 -15.42 -4.16 4.24
N LEU A 100 -16.22 -3.10 4.28
CA LEU A 100 -15.85 -1.81 3.69
C LEU A 100 -14.58 -1.23 4.34
N LEU A 101 -14.43 -1.38 5.65
CA LEU A 101 -13.20 -0.98 6.37
C LEU A 101 -11.98 -1.76 5.87
N GLU A 102 -12.10 -3.08 5.74
CA GLU A 102 -11.02 -3.95 5.26
C GLU A 102 -10.62 -3.62 3.82
N ASP A 103 -11.59 -3.36 2.95
CA ASP A 103 -11.37 -2.98 1.54
C ASP A 103 -10.59 -1.64 1.45
N VAL A 104 -11.02 -0.62 2.22
CA VAL A 104 -10.32 0.68 2.27
C VAL A 104 -8.92 0.54 2.86
N LYS A 105 -8.75 -0.20 3.96
CA LYS A 105 -7.44 -0.44 4.57
C LYS A 105 -6.49 -1.15 3.60
N SER A 106 -6.98 -2.16 2.88
CA SER A 106 -6.19 -2.88 1.87
C SER A 106 -5.80 -1.97 0.71
N SER A 107 -6.71 -1.11 0.24
CA SER A 107 -6.44 -0.16 -0.85
C SER A 107 -5.37 0.86 -0.46
N LEU A 108 -5.48 1.45 0.74
CA LEU A 108 -4.49 2.42 1.25
C LEU A 108 -3.13 1.77 1.50
N THR A 109 -3.11 0.53 1.99
CA THR A 109 -1.88 -0.24 2.17
C THR A 109 -1.20 -0.47 0.82
N ALA A 110 -1.95 -0.90 -0.20
CA ALA A 110 -1.41 -1.10 -1.55
C ALA A 110 -0.90 0.21 -2.19
N ALA A 111 -1.63 1.31 -2.04
CA ALA A 111 -1.20 2.62 -2.51
C ALA A 111 0.08 3.08 -1.81
N GLY A 112 0.17 2.86 -0.49
CA GLY A 112 1.37 3.17 0.28
C GLY A 112 2.57 2.27 -0.06
N GLU A 113 2.35 0.97 -0.30
CA GLU A 113 3.39 0.06 -0.83
C GLU A 113 3.92 0.55 -2.18
N ALA A 114 3.01 0.95 -3.08
CA ALA A 114 3.36 1.48 -4.40
C ALA A 114 4.23 2.75 -4.29
N LYS A 115 3.81 3.71 -3.47
CA LYS A 115 4.55 4.95 -3.19
C LYS A 115 5.93 4.66 -2.58
N LEU A 116 6.01 3.73 -1.62
CA LEU A 116 7.29 3.38 -1.02
C LEU A 116 8.21 2.71 -2.04
N LEU A 117 7.67 1.84 -2.90
CA LEU A 117 8.46 1.14 -3.92
C LEU A 117 9.16 2.12 -4.87
N GLU A 118 8.56 3.25 -5.21
CA GLU A 118 9.21 4.32 -5.98
C GLU A 118 10.52 4.79 -5.33
N SER A 119 10.52 4.90 -4.00
CA SER A 119 11.68 5.37 -3.22
C SER A 119 12.72 4.29 -2.96
N ILE A 120 12.32 3.02 -2.91
CA ILE A 120 13.22 1.91 -2.51
C ILE A 120 13.52 0.91 -3.62
N ALA A 121 13.02 1.12 -4.84
CA ALA A 121 13.20 0.20 -5.97
C ALA A 121 14.68 -0.14 -6.20
N SER A 122 15.56 0.86 -6.20
CA SER A 122 17.01 0.66 -6.39
C SER A 122 17.67 -0.09 -5.25
N ASN A 123 17.18 0.08 -4.02
CA ASN A 123 17.67 -0.65 -2.87
C ASN A 123 17.24 -2.13 -2.96
N LEU A 124 15.95 -2.38 -3.23
CA LEU A 124 15.41 -3.74 -3.33
C LEU A 124 16.01 -4.52 -4.49
N SER A 125 16.40 -3.86 -5.59
CA SER A 125 17.05 -4.49 -6.73
C SER A 125 18.41 -5.13 -6.38
N ARG A 126 18.99 -4.82 -5.22
CA ARG A 126 20.25 -5.39 -4.71
C ARG A 126 20.05 -6.66 -3.89
N ILE A 127 18.80 -7.00 -3.54
CA ILE A 127 18.50 -8.20 -2.77
C ILE A 127 18.53 -9.42 -3.70
N GLY A 128 19.35 -10.43 -3.38
CA GLY A 128 19.54 -11.60 -4.23
C GLY A 128 18.25 -12.34 -4.62
N GLU A 129 17.32 -12.52 -3.69
CA GLU A 129 16.02 -13.16 -3.98
C GLU A 129 15.17 -12.34 -4.96
N VAL A 130 15.24 -11.00 -4.86
CA VAL A 130 14.56 -10.09 -5.80
C VAL A 130 15.20 -10.20 -7.19
N GLN A 131 16.54 -10.16 -7.26
CA GLN A 131 17.26 -10.33 -8.52
C GLN A 131 16.96 -11.67 -9.19
N MET A 132 16.92 -12.77 -8.43
CA MET A 132 16.55 -14.09 -8.94
C MET A 132 15.12 -14.13 -9.49
N SER A 133 14.19 -13.41 -8.87
CA SER A 133 12.81 -13.32 -9.34
C SER A 133 12.66 -12.52 -10.65
N LEU A 134 13.59 -11.58 -10.88
CA LEU A 134 13.66 -10.69 -12.03
C LEU A 134 14.75 -11.09 -13.04
N THR A 135 15.35 -12.27 -12.91
CA THR A 135 16.38 -12.77 -13.85
C THR A 135 15.96 -12.64 -15.32
N PRO A 136 14.72 -12.98 -15.74
CA PRO A 136 14.33 -12.83 -17.15
C PRO A 136 14.42 -11.39 -17.66
N VAL A 137 14.07 -10.40 -16.83
CA VAL A 137 14.21 -8.97 -17.15
C VAL A 137 15.68 -8.59 -17.22
N MET A 138 16.47 -9.04 -16.24
CA MET A 138 17.92 -8.80 -16.21
C MET A 138 18.63 -9.38 -17.44
N GLU A 139 18.26 -10.57 -17.90
CA GLU A 139 18.80 -11.17 -19.12
C GLU A 139 18.48 -10.33 -20.36
N ILE A 140 17.26 -9.79 -20.47
CA ILE A 140 16.89 -8.87 -21.56
C ILE A 140 17.77 -7.63 -21.51
N LEU A 141 17.90 -6.99 -20.34
CA LEU A 141 18.71 -5.79 -20.17
C LEU A 141 20.18 -6.04 -20.49
N ARG A 142 20.78 -7.14 -20.02
CA ARG A 142 22.16 -7.53 -20.34
C ARG A 142 22.40 -7.68 -21.83
N GLU A 143 21.52 -8.42 -22.51
CA GLU A 143 21.67 -8.64 -23.95
C GLU A 143 21.53 -7.32 -24.74
N LEU A 144 20.67 -6.40 -24.29
CA LEU A 144 20.56 -5.07 -24.92
C LEU A 144 21.79 -4.19 -24.65
N VAL A 145 22.40 -4.26 -23.47
CA VAL A 145 23.67 -3.56 -23.19
C VAL A 145 24.79 -4.09 -24.10
N GLU A 146 24.91 -5.41 -24.22
CA GLU A 146 26.02 -6.06 -24.94
C GLU A 146 25.86 -6.04 -26.46
N LYS A 147 24.66 -6.34 -26.96
CA LYS A 147 24.42 -6.60 -28.39
C LYS A 147 23.62 -5.49 -29.06
N LYS A 148 23.07 -4.55 -28.29
CA LYS A 148 22.16 -3.48 -28.77
C LYS A 148 20.93 -4.00 -29.54
N ARG A 149 20.63 -5.30 -29.45
CA ARG A 149 19.49 -5.96 -30.07
C ARG A 149 19.29 -7.36 -29.47
N LEU A 150 18.03 -7.73 -29.25
CA LEU A 150 17.61 -9.04 -28.78
C LEU A 150 16.47 -9.56 -29.65
N ILE A 151 16.49 -10.85 -29.97
CA ILE A 151 15.40 -11.52 -30.71
C ILE A 151 14.88 -12.65 -29.83
N LEU A 152 13.61 -12.59 -29.45
CA LEU A 152 12.92 -13.61 -28.67
C LEU A 152 11.90 -14.34 -29.54
N VAL A 153 12.06 -15.65 -29.72
CA VAL A 153 11.16 -16.46 -30.56
C VAL A 153 10.10 -17.12 -29.68
N SER A 154 8.81 -16.94 -29.99
CA SER A 154 7.68 -17.40 -29.14
C SER A 154 7.72 -18.90 -28.84
N ASP A 155 8.14 -19.69 -29.83
CA ASP A 155 8.05 -21.15 -29.79
C ASP A 155 9.23 -21.79 -29.04
N LYS A 156 10.26 -21.00 -28.72
CA LYS A 156 11.40 -21.45 -27.94
C LYS A 156 11.11 -21.27 -26.46
N LYS A 157 11.09 -22.38 -25.70
CA LYS A 157 10.73 -22.40 -24.28
C LYS A 157 11.50 -21.39 -23.39
N SER A 158 12.79 -21.18 -23.65
CA SER A 158 13.60 -20.18 -22.92
C SER A 158 13.14 -18.75 -23.17
N ASP A 159 12.67 -18.47 -24.38
CA ASP A 159 12.33 -17.13 -24.83
C ASP A 159 10.88 -16.81 -24.47
N ALA A 160 9.99 -17.81 -24.43
CA ALA A 160 8.64 -17.66 -23.92
C ALA A 160 8.58 -17.10 -22.48
N LYS A 161 9.51 -17.53 -21.60
CA LYS A 161 9.61 -16.96 -20.24
C LYS A 161 10.03 -15.49 -20.27
N ARG A 162 11.05 -15.15 -21.08
CA ARG A 162 11.52 -13.77 -21.22
C ARG A 162 10.45 -12.87 -21.85
N LEU A 163 9.76 -13.33 -22.88
CA LEU A 163 8.61 -12.66 -23.51
C LEU A 163 7.51 -12.36 -22.51
N LYS A 164 7.16 -13.32 -21.64
CA LYS A 164 6.14 -13.10 -20.60
C LYS A 164 6.50 -11.91 -19.70
N TYR A 165 7.77 -11.81 -19.28
CA TYR A 165 8.23 -10.68 -18.46
C TYR A 165 8.37 -9.40 -19.28
N PHE A 166 8.86 -9.49 -20.52
CA PHE A 166 8.97 -8.36 -21.42
C PHE A 166 7.62 -7.70 -21.67
N ASN A 167 6.55 -8.48 -21.88
CA ASN A 167 5.22 -7.93 -22.12
C ASN A 167 4.69 -7.06 -20.96
N GLU A 168 5.23 -7.22 -19.75
CA GLU A 168 4.86 -6.43 -18.56
C GLU A 168 5.65 -5.12 -18.46
N VAL A 169 6.76 -4.99 -19.21
CA VAL A 169 7.72 -3.88 -19.10
C VAL A 169 8.09 -3.25 -20.45
N GLY A 170 7.67 -3.83 -21.57
CA GLY A 170 8.17 -3.53 -22.90
C GLY A 170 7.71 -2.18 -23.45
N ASP A 171 6.66 -1.61 -22.87
CA ASP A 171 6.15 -0.27 -23.15
C ASP A 171 6.94 0.85 -22.44
N LEU A 172 8.02 0.52 -21.72
CA LEU A 172 8.95 1.51 -21.15
C LEU A 172 9.80 2.17 -22.25
N ALA A 173 10.11 3.45 -22.08
CA ALA A 173 10.91 4.24 -23.03
C ALA A 173 12.36 3.76 -23.21
N ILE A 174 12.84 2.86 -22.34
CA ILE A 174 14.12 2.16 -22.50
C ILE A 174 14.08 1.05 -23.56
N PHE A 175 12.90 0.70 -24.08
CA PHE A 175 12.72 -0.32 -25.11
C PHE A 175 12.11 0.28 -26.38
N SER A 176 12.58 -0.21 -27.52
CA SER A 176 11.90 -0.17 -28.81
C SER A 176 11.69 -1.62 -29.25
N TYR A 177 10.52 -1.98 -29.75
CA TYR A 177 10.30 -3.36 -30.19
C TYR A 177 9.31 -3.49 -31.34
N GLU A 178 9.47 -4.57 -32.11
CA GLU A 178 8.52 -5.00 -33.14
C GLU A 178 8.24 -6.50 -33.04
N TYR A 179 6.99 -6.90 -33.32
CA TYR A 179 6.63 -8.29 -33.50
C TYR A 179 6.63 -8.64 -34.98
N LYS A 180 7.45 -9.62 -35.37
CA LYS A 180 7.56 -10.07 -36.75
C LYS A 180 7.86 -11.56 -36.83
N TYR A 181 7.14 -12.28 -37.70
CA TYR A 181 7.37 -13.71 -37.98
C TYR A 181 7.45 -14.61 -36.73
N GLY A 182 6.58 -14.38 -35.73
CA GLY A 182 6.60 -15.17 -34.48
C GLY A 182 7.76 -14.85 -33.53
N ALA A 183 8.46 -13.74 -33.75
CA ALA A 183 9.50 -13.23 -32.87
C ALA A 183 9.20 -11.81 -32.40
N CYS A 184 9.67 -11.47 -31.21
CA CYS A 184 9.79 -10.10 -30.73
C CYS A 184 11.24 -9.65 -30.90
N ILE A 185 11.44 -8.61 -31.68
CA ILE A 185 12.75 -7.97 -31.86
C ILE A 185 12.76 -6.76 -30.95
N ILE A 186 13.70 -6.72 -30.00
CA ILE A 186 13.82 -5.68 -28.98
C ILE A 186 15.14 -4.96 -29.20
N GLU A 187 15.10 -3.63 -29.17
CA GLU A 187 16.22 -2.72 -29.34
C GLU A 187 16.21 -1.66 -28.23
N PRO A 188 17.35 -1.00 -27.94
CA PRO A 188 17.41 0.14 -27.05
C PRO A 188 16.43 1.25 -27.48
N GLY A 189 15.57 1.66 -26.54
CA GLY A 189 14.69 2.82 -26.73
C GLY A 189 15.42 4.15 -26.48
N PRO A 190 14.73 5.29 -26.67
CA PRO A 190 15.32 6.63 -26.55
C PRO A 190 16.01 6.92 -25.21
N GLU A 191 15.51 6.34 -24.11
CA GLU A 191 16.06 6.58 -22.77
C GLU A 191 17.12 5.56 -22.35
N PHE A 192 17.38 4.52 -23.15
CA PHE A 192 18.19 3.38 -22.74
C PHE A 192 19.62 3.77 -22.34
N ASP A 193 20.33 4.50 -23.20
CA ASP A 193 21.74 4.82 -22.96
C ASP A 193 21.92 5.80 -21.79
N ALA A 194 20.96 6.71 -21.57
CA ALA A 194 20.97 7.62 -20.44
C ALA A 194 20.86 6.85 -19.11
N VAL A 195 19.93 5.91 -19.02
CA VAL A 195 19.72 5.08 -17.82
C VAL A 195 20.86 4.06 -17.64
N ALA A 196 21.36 3.48 -18.72
CA ALA A 196 22.42 2.47 -18.70
C ALA A 196 23.80 3.02 -18.32
N SER A 197 24.02 4.34 -18.45
CA SER A 197 25.31 4.99 -18.20
C SER A 197 25.88 4.72 -16.80
N GLU A 198 25.02 4.45 -15.83
CA GLU A 198 25.36 4.17 -14.44
C GLU A 198 25.36 2.67 -14.09
N GLY A 199 25.15 1.79 -15.09
CA GLY A 199 25.20 0.34 -14.92
C GLY A 199 23.85 -0.37 -15.10
N ILE A 200 23.88 -1.69 -15.09
CA ILE A 200 22.69 -2.51 -15.33
C ILE A 200 21.71 -2.47 -14.14
N GLU A 201 22.23 -2.29 -12.94
CA GLU A 201 21.44 -2.12 -11.72
C GLU A 201 20.51 -0.92 -11.83
N ASN A 202 20.91 0.14 -12.55
CA ASN A 202 20.08 1.30 -12.80
C ASN A 202 18.98 1.05 -13.82
N LEU A 203 19.24 0.28 -14.88
CA LEU A 203 18.19 -0.18 -15.78
C LEU A 203 17.15 -1.04 -15.04
N LEU A 204 17.59 -1.95 -14.16
CA LEU A 204 16.68 -2.74 -13.34
C LEU A 204 15.89 -1.84 -12.37
N SER A 205 16.56 -0.89 -11.73
CA SER A 205 15.92 0.08 -10.83
C SER A 205 14.88 0.92 -11.56
N TYR A 206 15.16 1.35 -12.79
CA TYR A 206 14.23 2.07 -13.66
C TYR A 206 13.00 1.22 -13.99
N VAL A 207 13.19 -0.04 -14.37
CA VAL A 207 12.06 -0.97 -14.59
C VAL A 207 11.21 -1.09 -13.32
N MET A 208 11.87 -1.25 -12.18
CA MET A 208 11.20 -1.41 -10.89
C MET A 208 10.37 -0.18 -10.48
N SER A 209 10.89 1.03 -10.74
CA SER A 209 10.21 2.29 -10.40
C SER A 209 9.13 2.70 -11.40
N HIS A 210 9.18 2.25 -12.66
CA HIS A 210 8.18 2.61 -13.68
C HIS A 210 7.09 1.55 -13.90
N ARG A 211 7.24 0.35 -13.32
CA ARG A 211 6.24 -0.75 -13.38
C ARG A 211 5.80 -1.21 -11.99
N ILE A 212 5.59 -0.24 -11.10
CA ILE A 212 5.25 -0.44 -9.67
C ILE A 212 4.11 -1.45 -9.46
N LEU A 213 3.02 -1.36 -10.22
CA LEU A 213 1.88 -2.28 -10.07
C LEU A 213 2.24 -3.73 -10.38
N TYR A 214 3.02 -3.95 -11.44
CA TYR A 214 3.52 -5.28 -11.78
C TYR A 214 4.52 -5.77 -10.73
N ILE A 215 5.48 -4.92 -10.35
CA ILE A 215 6.61 -5.28 -9.47
C ILE A 215 6.15 -5.56 -8.04
N SER A 216 5.24 -4.74 -7.50
CA SER A 216 4.59 -4.98 -6.20
C SER A 216 3.78 -6.29 -6.17
N GLY A 217 3.35 -6.78 -7.34
CA GLY A 217 2.70 -8.08 -7.51
C GLY A 217 3.62 -9.28 -7.29
N ILE A 218 4.95 -9.13 -7.43
CA ILE A 218 5.93 -10.22 -7.39
C ILE A 218 6.06 -10.79 -5.97
N SER A 219 5.72 -12.08 -5.83
CA SER A 219 5.70 -12.77 -4.53
C SER A 219 7.02 -12.74 -3.76
N SER A 220 8.16 -12.79 -4.46
CA SER A 220 9.49 -12.74 -3.82
C SER A 220 9.87 -11.34 -3.33
N LEU A 221 9.29 -10.27 -3.89
CA LEU A 221 9.53 -8.89 -3.46
C LEU A 221 8.67 -8.50 -2.26
N LYS A 222 7.44 -9.02 -2.21
CA LYS A 222 6.43 -8.70 -1.18
C LYS A 222 6.97 -8.75 0.25
N PRO A 223 7.73 -9.75 0.71
CA PRO A 223 8.22 -9.78 2.08
C PRO A 223 9.06 -8.55 2.45
N TYR A 224 9.93 -8.11 1.56
CA TYR A 224 10.83 -6.97 1.78
C TYR A 224 10.08 -5.64 1.72
N LEU A 225 9.28 -5.44 0.67
CA LEU A 225 8.45 -4.23 0.51
C LEU A 225 7.49 -4.07 1.70
N ARG A 226 6.84 -5.15 2.12
CA ARG A 226 5.89 -5.14 3.25
C ARG A 226 6.56 -4.85 4.58
N THR A 227 7.75 -5.39 4.79
CA THR A 227 8.54 -5.14 6.01
C THR A 227 8.98 -3.67 6.05
N ALA A 228 9.48 -3.13 4.94
CA ALA A 228 9.82 -1.72 4.81
C ALA A 228 8.57 -0.83 5.02
N TYR A 229 7.45 -1.14 4.37
CA TYR A 229 6.21 -0.38 4.52
C TYR A 229 5.65 -0.41 5.94
N SER A 230 5.76 -1.53 6.65
CA SER A 230 5.36 -1.62 8.06
C SER A 230 6.14 -0.60 8.91
N TYR A 231 7.42 -0.40 8.61
CA TYR A 231 8.26 0.58 9.32
C TYR A 231 7.90 2.02 8.93
N TYR A 232 7.91 2.31 7.62
CA TYR A 232 7.70 3.68 7.12
C TYR A 232 6.26 4.17 7.36
N SER A 233 5.27 3.28 7.37
CA SER A 233 3.90 3.65 7.74
C SER A 233 3.78 4.06 9.21
N LEU A 234 4.46 3.37 10.14
CA LEU A 234 4.50 3.80 11.55
C LEU A 234 5.15 5.18 11.71
N CYS A 235 6.28 5.40 11.04
CA CYS A 235 6.98 6.68 11.09
C CYS A 235 6.15 7.81 10.46
N SER A 236 5.44 7.53 9.37
CA SER A 236 4.53 8.48 8.73
C SER A 236 3.39 8.87 9.67
N LEU A 237 2.81 7.90 10.38
CA LEU A 237 1.78 8.18 11.40
C LEU A 237 2.31 8.99 12.59
N ALA A 238 3.57 8.78 12.98
CA ALA A 238 4.22 9.54 14.03
C ALA A 238 4.67 10.94 13.58
N GLY A 239 4.72 11.20 12.26
CA GLY A 239 5.26 12.41 11.66
C GLY A 239 6.79 12.54 11.71
N HIS A 240 7.50 11.51 12.21
CA HIS A 240 8.96 11.49 12.30
C HIS A 240 9.49 10.05 12.31
N MET A 241 10.78 9.87 12.00
CA MET A 241 11.43 8.56 12.08
C MET A 241 11.49 8.07 13.52
N MET A 242 11.19 6.79 13.73
CA MET A 242 11.20 6.15 15.03
C MET A 242 12.18 4.98 15.06
N GLU A 243 12.79 4.73 16.21
CA GLU A 243 13.52 3.48 16.45
C GLU A 243 12.55 2.40 16.93
N ILE A 244 12.44 1.30 16.18
CA ILE A 244 11.42 0.28 16.41
C ILE A 244 12.08 -1.08 16.65
N SER A 245 11.59 -1.84 17.63
CA SER A 245 12.08 -3.20 17.85
C SER A 245 11.64 -4.14 16.73
N SER A 246 12.39 -5.21 16.49
CA SER A 246 12.01 -6.22 15.49
C SER A 246 10.63 -6.84 15.79
N GLU A 247 10.28 -7.02 17.07
CA GLU A 247 9.01 -7.61 17.47
C GLU A 247 7.83 -6.65 17.22
N ASP A 248 8.00 -5.36 17.51
CA ASP A 248 6.96 -4.37 17.24
C ASP A 248 6.72 -4.18 15.74
N LEU A 249 7.79 -4.19 14.95
CA LEU A 249 7.69 -4.16 13.49
C LEU A 249 7.01 -5.43 12.94
N ARG A 250 7.28 -6.60 13.54
CA ARG A 250 6.64 -7.88 13.16
C ARG A 250 5.14 -7.88 13.46
N LYS A 251 4.73 -7.27 14.58
CA LYS A 251 3.31 -7.08 14.93
C LYS A 251 2.62 -6.12 13.97
N GLU A 252 3.25 -4.99 13.63
CA GLU A 252 2.69 -4.07 12.64
C GLU A 252 2.50 -4.74 11.28
N TYR A 253 3.48 -5.54 10.84
CA TYR A 253 3.32 -6.38 9.65
C TYR A 253 2.07 -7.28 9.78
N GLY A 254 1.90 -7.95 10.93
CA GLY A 254 0.72 -8.76 11.22
C GLY A 254 -0.60 -7.99 11.10
N GLU A 255 -0.65 -6.79 11.67
CA GLU A 255 -1.82 -5.92 11.65
C GLU A 255 -2.17 -5.43 10.24
N LEU A 256 -1.17 -5.12 9.41
CA LEU A 256 -1.37 -4.65 8.04
C LEU A 256 -1.79 -5.77 7.08
N TYR A 257 -1.20 -6.96 7.23
CA TYR A 257 -1.35 -8.05 6.25
C TYR A 257 -2.15 -9.25 6.73
N GLY A 258 -2.71 -9.19 7.94
CA GLY A 258 -3.51 -10.26 8.54
C GLY A 258 -2.73 -11.53 8.86
N ARG A 259 -1.39 -11.47 8.82
CA ARG A 259 -0.51 -12.61 9.12
C ARG A 259 0.82 -12.12 9.65
N GLU A 260 1.25 -12.68 10.77
CA GLU A 260 2.59 -12.44 11.27
C GLU A 260 3.58 -13.42 10.64
N PRO A 261 4.71 -12.95 10.11
CA PRO A 261 5.76 -13.82 9.63
C PRO A 261 6.44 -14.53 10.80
N ASP A 262 6.97 -15.73 10.50
CA ASP A 262 7.85 -16.45 11.41
C ASP A 262 9.05 -15.58 11.83
N LYS A 263 9.48 -15.68 13.09
CA LYS A 263 10.52 -14.82 13.67
C LYS A 263 11.85 -14.93 12.91
N LEU A 264 12.27 -16.15 12.55
CA LEU A 264 13.53 -16.36 11.85
C LEU A 264 13.47 -15.82 10.43
N LYS A 265 12.37 -16.09 9.71
CA LYS A 265 12.15 -15.52 8.37
C LYS A 265 12.12 -14.00 8.39
N PHE A 266 11.44 -13.41 9.37
CA PHE A 266 11.34 -11.97 9.51
C PHE A 266 12.69 -11.31 9.79
N LYS A 267 13.51 -11.95 10.62
CA LYS A 267 14.90 -11.52 10.85
C LYS A 267 15.69 -11.45 9.55
N ASN A 268 15.57 -12.46 8.69
CA ASN A 268 16.25 -12.47 7.39
C ASN A 268 15.76 -11.35 6.46
N TYR A 269 14.46 -11.01 6.50
CA TYR A 269 13.93 -9.87 5.75
C TYR A 269 14.54 -8.55 6.22
N ILE A 270 14.61 -8.34 7.55
CA ILE A 270 15.24 -7.16 8.15
C ILE A 270 16.73 -7.09 7.79
N GLU A 271 17.47 -8.20 7.91
CA GLU A 271 18.90 -8.26 7.54
C GLU A 271 19.12 -7.91 6.06
N SER A 272 18.25 -8.39 5.16
CA SER A 272 18.33 -8.03 3.73
C SER A 272 18.03 -6.55 3.49
N LEU A 273 17.14 -5.96 4.28
CA LEU A 273 16.81 -4.53 4.22
C LEU A 273 17.93 -3.65 4.79
N TYR A 274 18.69 -4.13 5.79
CA TYR A 274 19.94 -3.50 6.21
C TYR A 274 20.98 -3.54 5.09
N ASN A 275 21.22 -4.71 4.51
CA ASN A 275 22.23 -4.89 3.46
C ASN A 275 21.91 -4.12 2.16
N SER A 276 20.65 -3.76 1.95
CA SER A 276 20.21 -2.93 0.81
C SER A 276 20.09 -1.45 1.16
N ASN A 277 20.48 -1.01 2.35
CA ASN A 277 20.37 0.38 2.82
C ASN A 277 18.93 0.93 2.84
N VAL A 278 17.93 0.07 3.03
CA VAL A 278 16.56 0.53 3.35
C VAL A 278 16.43 0.83 4.83
N PHE A 279 17.10 0.02 5.67
CA PHE A 279 17.15 0.21 7.11
C PHE A 279 18.58 0.47 7.59
N THR A 280 18.66 1.02 8.80
CA THR A 280 19.89 1.18 9.59
C THR A 280 19.66 0.62 11.00
N ASN A 281 20.70 0.03 11.59
CA ASN A 281 20.63 -0.53 12.94
C ASN A 281 21.20 0.50 13.93
N ILE A 282 20.38 0.92 14.91
CA ILE A 282 20.76 1.83 15.99
C ILE A 282 20.48 1.14 17.31
N ASP A 283 21.51 0.84 18.09
CA ASP A 283 21.39 0.24 19.42
C ASP A 283 20.44 -0.96 19.47
N THR A 284 20.58 -1.89 18.52
CA THR A 284 19.75 -3.12 18.35
C THR A 284 18.30 -2.89 17.92
N LYS A 285 17.93 -1.65 17.59
CA LYS A 285 16.63 -1.29 17.02
C LYS A 285 16.76 -0.97 15.53
N ILE A 286 15.62 -1.08 14.85
CA ILE A 286 15.47 -0.78 13.44
C ILE A 286 15.16 0.71 13.29
N ASN A 287 15.93 1.39 12.44
CA ASN A 287 15.62 2.72 11.94
C ASN A 287 15.62 2.69 10.39
N GLY A 288 15.00 3.68 9.76
CA GLY A 288 14.95 3.81 8.31
C GLY A 288 16.06 4.71 7.77
N ASP A 289 16.22 4.71 6.45
CA ASP A 289 16.91 5.78 5.76
C ASP A 289 16.06 7.07 5.76
N LYS A 290 16.70 8.20 6.05
CA LYS A 290 16.05 9.52 6.13
C LYS A 290 15.54 10.00 4.77
N THR A 291 16.30 9.78 3.70
CA THR A 291 15.92 10.20 2.35
C THR A 291 14.70 9.43 1.87
N ILE A 292 14.65 8.12 2.14
CA ILE A 292 13.48 7.29 1.85
C ILE A 292 12.26 7.81 2.64
N PHE A 293 12.42 8.14 3.93
CA PHE A 293 11.31 8.68 4.72
C PHE A 293 10.78 9.99 4.15
N GLU A 294 11.67 10.95 3.87
CA GLU A 294 11.32 12.26 3.33
C GLU A 294 10.57 12.14 1.99
N ASN A 295 11.02 11.25 1.10
CA ASN A 295 10.34 10.99 -0.17
C ASN A 295 8.97 10.30 0.03
N PHE A 296 8.87 9.38 1.00
CA PHE A 296 7.63 8.65 1.27
C PHE A 296 6.52 9.54 1.85
N ILE A 297 6.86 10.51 2.69
CA ILE A 297 5.88 11.45 3.27
C ILE A 297 5.59 12.67 2.41
N LYS A 298 6.39 12.92 1.37
CA LYS A 298 6.20 14.06 0.46
C LYS A 298 4.95 13.83 -0.42
N ASP A 299 4.05 14.80 -0.43
CA ASP A 299 2.83 14.79 -1.26
C ASP A 299 3.14 15.02 -2.75
#